data_AF-A0A2E9QT16-F1
#
_entry.id   AF-A0A2E9QT16-F1
#
_cell.length_a   1.000
_cell.length_b   1.000
_cell.length_c   1.000
_cell.angle_alpha   90.00
_cell.angle_beta   90.00
_cell.angle_gamma   90.00
#
_symmetry.space_group_name_H-M   'P 1'
#
loop_
_entity.id
_entity.type
_entity.pdbx_description
1 polymer ?
#
loop_
_entity_poly.entity_id
_entity_poly.type
_entity_poly.pdbx_seq_one_letter_code
_entity_poly.pdbx_strand_id
1 'polypeptide(L)'
;MEKRMFDKTRRQIEMERDYLKLRMHLMKQDAKDEWEKLEGKWGELEDSMRLMKYDAEKTGEKVTESLGEAAEELKKGYEKFRERLTKPLK
;
A
#
# COMPACT_ATOMS: atom_id res chain seq x y z
N MET A 1 6.75 -7.72 -18.81
CA MET A 1 5.52 -6.89 -18.63
C MET A 1 5.23 -6.62 -17.15
N GLU A 2 5.53 -7.56 -16.26
CA GLU A 2 5.21 -7.50 -14.82
C GLU A 2 5.81 -6.31 -14.07
N LYS A 3 7.07 -5.96 -14.34
CA LYS A 3 7.73 -4.81 -13.69
C LYS A 3 6.97 -3.48 -13.84
N ARG A 4 6.35 -3.26 -15.01
CA ARG A 4 5.53 -2.04 -15.27
C ARG A 4 4.21 -2.06 -14.51
N MET A 5 3.61 -3.23 -14.27
CA MET A 5 2.41 -3.34 -13.44
C MET A 5 2.73 -3.07 -11.98
N PHE A 6 3.82 -3.64 -11.46
CA PHE A 6 4.30 -3.38 -10.10
C PHE A 6 4.56 -1.90 -9.82
N ASP A 7 5.29 -1.24 -10.72
CA ASP A 7 5.58 0.20 -10.58
C ASP A 7 4.30 1.04 -10.60
N LYS A 8 3.31 0.64 -11.41
CA LYS A 8 2.01 1.32 -11.48
C LYS A 8 1.21 1.14 -10.19
N THR A 9 1.09 -0.09 -9.67
CA THR A 9 0.37 -0.37 -8.42
C THR A 9 1.02 0.35 -7.25
N ARG A 10 2.36 0.32 -7.16
CA ARG A 10 3.13 1.06 -6.15
C ARG A 10 2.81 2.55 -6.18
N ARG A 11 2.84 3.18 -7.36
CA ARG A 11 2.49 4.60 -7.51
C ARG A 11 1.04 4.90 -7.12
N GLN A 12 0.11 4.00 -7.41
CA GLN A 12 -1.28 4.18 -6.98
C GLN A 12 -1.40 4.19 -5.45
N ILE A 13 -0.71 3.27 -4.77
CA ILE A 13 -0.67 3.24 -3.32
C ILE A 13 -0.02 4.52 -2.76
N GLU A 14 1.10 4.97 -3.33
CA GLU A 14 1.78 6.23 -2.93
C GLU A 14 0.83 7.43 -3.04
N MET A 15 0.11 7.58 -4.15
CA MET A 15 -0.83 8.70 -4.34
C MET A 15 -1.98 8.67 -3.32
N GLU A 16 -2.59 7.51 -3.07
CA GLU A 16 -3.67 7.38 -2.08
C GLU A 16 -3.15 7.66 -0.67
N ARG A 17 -1.97 7.16 -0.34
CA ARG A 17 -1.30 7.40 0.94
C ARG A 17 -1.02 8.89 1.15
N ASP A 18 -0.45 9.58 0.17
CA ASP A 18 -0.15 11.01 0.27
C ASP A 18 -1.42 11.84 0.45
N TYR A 19 -2.49 11.50 -0.27
CA TYR A 19 -3.79 12.12 -0.08
C TYR A 19 -4.33 11.92 1.35
N LEU A 20 -4.22 10.71 1.89
CA LEU A 20 -4.70 10.37 3.23
C LEU A 20 -3.87 11.04 4.33
N LYS A 21 -2.56 11.17 4.14
CA LYS A 21 -1.67 11.93 5.04
C LYS A 21 -2.10 13.38 5.19
N LEU A 22 -2.47 14.05 4.10
CA LEU A 22 -2.99 15.41 4.14
C LEU A 22 -4.28 15.53 4.97
N ARG A 23 -5.07 14.43 5.05
CA ARG A 23 -6.33 14.36 5.80
C ARG A 23 -6.19 13.79 7.21
N MET A 24 -4.97 13.48 7.69
CA MET A 24 -4.76 12.87 9.02
C MET A 24 -5.37 13.65 10.17
N HIS A 25 -5.41 14.98 10.07
CA HIS A 25 -5.99 15.84 11.10
C HIS A 25 -7.52 15.65 11.27
N LEU A 26 -8.20 15.08 10.27
CA LEU A 26 -9.63 14.77 10.32
C LEU A 26 -9.92 13.37 10.89
N MET A 27 -8.88 12.56 11.10
CA MET A 27 -9.02 11.18 11.54
C MET A 27 -9.25 11.10 13.05
N LYS A 28 -10.30 10.39 13.44
CA LYS A 28 -10.52 9.94 14.81
C LYS A 28 -9.48 8.87 15.19
N GLN A 29 -9.33 8.59 16.49
CA GLN A 29 -8.27 7.72 17.00
C GLN A 29 -8.35 6.28 16.45
N ASP A 30 -9.55 5.73 16.34
CA ASP A 30 -9.84 4.44 15.68
C ASP A 30 -9.38 4.40 14.22
N ALA A 31 -9.56 5.51 13.48
CA ALA A 31 -9.04 5.62 12.12
C ALA A 31 -7.50 5.75 12.09
N LYS A 32 -6.88 6.36 13.11
CA LYS A 32 -5.42 6.43 13.22
C LYS A 32 -4.79 5.06 13.47
N ASP A 33 -5.39 4.24 14.33
CA ASP A 33 -4.89 2.89 14.60
C ASP A 33 -4.90 2.00 13.34
N GLU A 34 -5.94 2.14 12.50
CA GLU A 34 -6.00 1.43 11.23
C GLU A 34 -5.02 1.98 10.19
N TRP A 35 -4.85 3.30 10.16
CA TRP A 35 -3.84 3.96 9.33
C TRP A 35 -2.43 3.44 9.65
N GLU A 36 -2.07 3.34 10.92
CA GLU A 36 -0.76 2.82 11.34
C GLU A 36 -0.52 1.37 10.88
N LYS A 37 -1.57 0.52 10.90
CA LYS A 37 -1.48 -0.84 10.37
C LYS A 37 -1.25 -0.87 8.86
N LEU A 38 -1.88 0.02 8.11
CA LEU A 38 -1.66 0.15 6.66
C LEU A 38 -0.25 0.68 6.36
N GLU A 39 0.24 1.64 7.14
CA GLU A 39 1.61 2.15 7.00
C GLU A 39 2.67 1.07 7.33
N GLY A 40 2.41 0.21 8.32
CA GLY A 40 3.27 -0.93 8.63
C GLY A 40 3.40 -1.89 7.43
N LYS A 41 2.26 -2.31 6.86
CA LYS A 41 2.23 -3.14 5.65
C LYS A 41 2.90 -2.46 4.44
N TRP A 42 2.77 -1.14 4.32
CA TRP A 42 3.46 -0.37 3.29
C TRP A 42 4.99 -0.44 3.44
N GLY A 43 5.50 -0.31 4.66
CA GLY A 43 6.94 -0.45 4.94
C GLY A 43 7.48 -1.82 4.56
N GLU A 44 6.80 -2.89 4.99
CA GLU A 44 7.17 -4.27 4.65
C GLU A 44 7.18 -4.52 3.14
N LEU A 45 6.20 -3.96 2.43
CA LEU A 45 6.11 -4.05 0.98
C LEU A 45 7.26 -3.29 0.30
N GLU A 46 7.58 -2.07 0.74
CA GLU A 46 8.70 -1.29 0.20
C GLU A 46 10.04 -1.98 0.41
N ASP A 47 10.27 -2.55 1.59
CA ASP A 47 11.51 -3.25 1.89
C ASP A 47 11.66 -4.49 1.03
N SER A 48 10.57 -5.26 0.86
CA SER A 48 10.57 -6.43 0.00
C SER A 48 10.78 -6.07 -1.47
N MET A 49 10.18 -4.97 -1.96
CA MET A 49 10.42 -4.46 -3.31
C MET A 49 11.86 -4.00 -3.52
N ARG A 50 12.47 -3.39 -2.49
CA ARG A 50 13.87 -2.94 -2.51
C ARG A 50 14.83 -4.13 -2.63
N LEU A 51 14.57 -5.19 -1.85
CA LEU A 51 15.33 -6.44 -1.90
C LEU A 51 15.20 -7.10 -3.28
N MET A 52 13.99 -7.20 -3.82
CA MET A 52 13.76 -7.72 -5.18
C MET A 52 14.50 -6.91 -6.25
N LYS A 53 14.60 -5.59 -6.11
CA LYS A 53 15.33 -4.75 -7.07
C LYS A 53 16.84 -4.98 -7.03
N TYR A 54 17.38 -5.28 -5.85
CA TYR A 54 18.81 -5.53 -5.64
C TYR A 54 19.21 -6.96 -6.02
N ASP A 55 18.39 -7.95 -5.69
CA ASP A 55 18.62 -9.38 -5.94
C ASP A 55 17.68 -9.94 -7.03
N ALA A 56 17.39 -9.14 -8.06
CA ALA A 56 16.43 -9.48 -9.11
C ALA A 56 16.76 -10.80 -9.84
N GLU A 57 18.04 -11.17 -9.93
CA GLU A 57 18.50 -12.41 -10.57
C GLU A 57 18.21 -13.66 -9.72
N LYS A 58 18.00 -13.51 -8.41
CA LYS A 58 17.72 -14.62 -7.47
C LYS A 58 16.27 -14.69 -7.02
N THR A 59 15.46 -13.69 -7.37
CA THR A 59 14.06 -13.65 -6.97
C THR A 59 13.25 -14.57 -7.87
N GLY A 60 12.69 -15.65 -7.30
CA GLY A 60 11.85 -16.60 -8.04
C GLY A 60 10.43 -16.07 -8.29
N GLU A 61 9.77 -16.59 -9.33
CA GLU A 61 8.42 -16.19 -9.76
C GLU A 61 7.39 -16.16 -8.62
N LYS A 62 7.44 -17.14 -7.71
CA LYS A 62 6.57 -17.23 -6.54
C LYS A 62 6.73 -16.04 -5.58
N VAL A 63 7.96 -15.52 -5.41
CA VAL A 63 8.22 -14.35 -4.54
C VAL A 63 7.62 -13.10 -5.19
N THR A 64 7.82 -12.93 -6.50
CA THR A 64 7.17 -11.84 -7.25
C THR A 64 5.65 -11.93 -7.19
N GLU A 65 5.04 -13.10 -7.32
CA GLU A 65 3.58 -13.26 -7.23
C GLU A 65 3.06 -12.84 -5.84
N SER A 66 3.65 -13.34 -4.75
CA SER A 66 3.25 -12.98 -3.39
C SER A 66 3.39 -11.48 -3.11
N LEU A 67 4.42 -10.81 -3.66
CA LEU A 67 4.55 -9.35 -3.54
C LEU A 67 3.44 -8.61 -4.30
N GLY A 68 2.98 -9.17 -5.42
CA GLY A 68 1.89 -8.60 -6.22
C GLY A 68 0.57 -8.67 -5.48
N GLU A 69 0.30 -9.81 -4.86
CA GLU A 69 -0.88 -10.03 -4.01
C GLU A 69 -0.87 -9.08 -2.81
N ALA A 70 0.28 -8.97 -2.11
CA ALA A 70 0.43 -8.06 -0.97
C ALA A 70 0.22 -6.59 -1.38
N ALA A 71 0.75 -6.18 -2.54
CA ALA A 71 0.54 -4.84 -3.07
C ALA A 71 -0.95 -4.57 -3.38
N GLU A 72 -1.64 -5.53 -3.99
CA GLU A 72 -3.06 -5.38 -4.33
C GLU A 72 -3.97 -5.38 -3.09
N GLU A 73 -3.66 -6.21 -2.08
CA GLU A 73 -4.36 -6.17 -0.78
C GLU A 73 -4.18 -4.80 -0.11
N LEU A 74 -2.94 -4.31 -0.07
CA LEU A 74 -2.61 -3.04 0.55
C LEU A 74 -3.33 -1.87 -0.15
N LYS A 75 -3.33 -1.86 -1.48
CA LYS A 75 -4.08 -0.88 -2.28
C LYS A 75 -5.56 -0.87 -1.92
N LYS A 76 -6.21 -2.03 -1.87
CA LYS A 76 -7.62 -2.16 -1.46
C LYS A 76 -7.84 -1.67 -0.03
N GLY A 77 -6.85 -1.86 0.86
CA GLY A 77 -6.85 -1.33 2.21
C GLY A 77 -6.94 0.19 2.24
N TYR A 78 -6.05 0.88 1.51
CA TYR A 78 -6.07 2.35 1.39
C TYR A 78 -7.34 2.89 0.74
N GLU A 79 -7.84 2.23 -0.32
CA GLU A 79 -9.08 2.61 -0.99
C GLU A 79 -10.28 2.55 -0.02
N LYS A 80 -10.43 1.43 0.71
CA LYS A 80 -11.50 1.27 1.72
C LYS A 80 -11.37 2.28 2.85
N PHE A 81 -10.15 2.53 3.31
CA PHE A 81 -9.88 3.49 4.37
C PHE A 81 -10.27 4.91 3.93
N ARG A 82 -9.93 5.30 2.70
CA ARG A 82 -10.35 6.57 2.09
C ARG A 82 -11.86 6.67 1.94
N GLU A 83 -12.53 5.63 1.45
CA GLU A 83 -13.98 5.62 1.34
C GLU A 83 -14.65 5.88 2.70
N ARG A 84 -14.15 5.25 3.77
CA ARG A 84 -14.69 5.44 5.11
C ARG A 84 -14.49 6.87 5.63
N LEU A 85 -13.34 7.49 5.35
CA LEU A 85 -13.05 8.87 5.77
C LEU A 85 -13.83 9.93 4.98
N THR A 86 -14.23 9.62 3.75
CA THR A 86 -14.95 10.56 2.87
C THR A 86 -16.47 10.39 2.95
N LYS A 87 -16.97 9.25 3.43
CA LYS A 87 -18.40 9.04 3.67
C LYS A 87 -18.85 9.84 4.90
N PRO A 88 -19.88 10.69 4.79
CA PRO A 88 -20.48 11.31 5.96
C PRO A 88 -21.06 10.20 6.86
N LEU A 89 -20.73 10.24 8.15
CA LEU A 89 -21.38 9.40 9.16
C LEU A 89 -22.89 9.71 9.11
N LYS A 90 -23.68 8.76 8.60
CA LYS A 90 -25.14 8.81 8.71
C LYS A 90 -25.59 8.53 10.13
#